data_AF-A0A532EGA5-F1
#
_entry.id   AF-A0A532EGA5-F1
#
_cell.length_a   1.000
_cell.length_b   1.000
_cell.length_c   1.000
_cell.angle_alpha   90.00
_cell.angle_beta   90.00
_cell.angle_gamma   90.00
#
_symmetry.space_group_name_H-M   'P 1'
#
loop_
_entity.id
_entity.type
_entity.pdbx_description
1 polymer ?
#
loop_
_entity_poly.entity_id
_entity_poly.type
_entity_poly.pdbx_seq_one_letter_code
_entity_poly.pdbx_strand_id
1 'polypeptide(L)'
;RHAVQSFYERRPAEQGFPAELLEFLRHSGASAAPEDLQLFERILTEAQATAKTWDGRVVFVYLPTWERYRLPELASKDRDNVLGIARRLKLHVMDMHEVFVTHPDPLSLFPFRRYAHYNEAGHKLVGEEVLRQLGKL
;
A
#
# COMPACT_ATOMS: atom_id res chain seq x y z
N ARG A 1 12.85 -40.18 10.36
CA ARG A 1 12.92 -39.59 9.00
C ARG A 1 11.54 -39.44 8.31
N HIS A 2 10.41 -39.68 8.98
CA HIS A 2 9.07 -39.55 8.36
C HIS A 2 8.19 -38.41 8.91
N ALA A 3 8.64 -37.64 9.91
CA ALA A 3 7.82 -36.61 10.56
C ALA A 3 8.02 -35.17 10.03
N VAL A 4 9.00 -34.93 9.16
CA VAL A 4 9.25 -33.60 8.55
C VAL A 4 8.52 -33.46 7.20
N GLN A 5 7.97 -34.55 6.67
CA GLN A 5 7.30 -34.57 5.38
C GLN A 5 5.83 -34.13 5.46
N SER A 6 5.19 -34.14 6.64
CA SER A 6 3.77 -33.77 6.79
C SER A 6 3.53 -32.29 7.11
N PHE A 7 4.56 -31.51 7.45
CA PHE A 7 4.44 -30.05 7.55
C PHE A 7 4.34 -29.37 6.17
N TYR A 8 4.73 -30.09 5.11
CA TYR A 8 4.52 -29.74 3.72
C TYR A 8 3.43 -30.61 3.09
N GLU A 9 2.36 -30.92 3.83
CA GLU A 9 1.10 -31.25 3.17
C GLU A 9 0.81 -30.11 2.19
N ARG A 10 0.77 -30.46 0.91
CA ARG A 10 0.75 -29.55 -0.23
C ARG A 10 -0.46 -28.65 -0.11
N ARG A 11 -0.28 -27.47 0.45
CA ARG A 11 -1.29 -26.42 0.37
C ARG A 11 -1.61 -26.23 -1.12
N PRO A 12 -2.89 -26.14 -1.49
CA PRO A 12 -3.26 -25.93 -2.87
C PRO A 12 -2.53 -24.69 -3.38
N ALA A 13 -1.75 -24.87 -4.45
CA ALA A 13 -1.05 -23.78 -5.09
C ALA A 13 -1.79 -23.43 -6.37
N GLU A 14 -2.27 -22.20 -6.44
CA GLU A 14 -2.83 -21.62 -7.65
C GLU A 14 -1.83 -20.60 -8.19
N GLN A 15 -1.50 -20.67 -9.47
CA GLN A 15 -0.56 -19.74 -10.12
C GLN A 15 0.82 -19.62 -9.43
N GLY A 16 1.23 -20.65 -8.69
CA GLY A 16 2.50 -20.66 -7.94
C GLY A 16 2.45 -20.00 -6.56
N PHE A 17 1.26 -19.62 -6.07
CA PHE A 17 1.03 -19.04 -4.74
C PHE A 17 0.07 -19.91 -3.92
N PRO A 18 0.12 -19.87 -2.58
CA PRO A 18 -0.90 -20.49 -1.74
C PRO A 18 -2.29 -19.94 -2.10
N ALA A 19 -3.28 -20.82 -2.27
CA ALA A 19 -4.64 -20.41 -2.64
C ALA A 19 -5.24 -19.41 -1.64
N GLU A 20 -4.94 -19.57 -0.34
CA GLU A 20 -5.43 -18.67 0.71
C GLU A 20 -4.86 -17.25 0.56
N LEU A 21 -3.62 -17.12 0.07
CA LEU A 21 -3.03 -15.82 -0.22
C LEU A 21 -3.76 -15.15 -1.40
N LEU A 22 -4.05 -15.89 -2.46
CA LEU A 22 -4.79 -15.33 -3.60
C LEU A 22 -6.21 -14.94 -3.22
N GLU A 23 -6.89 -15.75 -2.42
CA GLU A 23 -8.23 -15.43 -1.91
C GLU A 23 -8.21 -14.16 -1.03
N PHE A 24 -7.22 -14.05 -0.14
CA PHE A 24 -7.02 -12.85 0.67
C PHE A 24 -6.80 -11.62 -0.22
N LEU A 25 -5.87 -11.70 -1.19
CA LEU A 25 -5.56 -10.59 -2.09
C LEU A 25 -6.74 -10.18 -2.96
N ARG A 26 -7.56 -11.13 -3.42
CA ARG A 26 -8.81 -10.83 -4.15
C ARG A 26 -9.78 -10.04 -3.28
N HIS A 27 -9.95 -10.42 -2.02
CA HIS A 27 -10.84 -9.71 -1.09
C HIS A 27 -10.28 -8.34 -0.72
N SER A 28 -8.99 -8.22 -0.38
CA SER A 28 -8.38 -6.95 0.00
C SER A 28 -8.20 -5.99 -1.18
N GLY A 29 -8.10 -6.52 -2.40
CA GLY A 29 -8.01 -5.75 -3.65
C GLY A 29 -9.36 -5.32 -4.23
N ALA A 30 -10.47 -5.83 -3.68
CA ALA A 30 -11.81 -5.45 -4.09
C ALA A 30 -12.06 -3.97 -3.83
N SER A 31 -12.98 -3.39 -4.61
CA SER A 31 -13.36 -2.00 -4.45
C SER A 31 -14.08 -1.78 -3.11
N ALA A 32 -13.69 -0.73 -2.41
CA ALA A 32 -14.34 -0.24 -1.21
C ALA A 32 -15.78 0.17 -1.51
N ALA A 33 -16.66 -0.01 -0.52
CA ALA A 33 -18.02 0.48 -0.64
C ALA A 33 -18.03 2.03 -0.73
N PRO A 34 -18.98 2.64 -1.47
CA PRO A 34 -19.10 4.09 -1.52
C PRO A 34 -19.19 4.74 -0.13
N GLU A 35 -19.84 4.07 0.82
CA GLU A 35 -20.00 4.53 2.20
C GLU A 35 -18.66 4.56 2.96
N ASP A 36 -17.76 3.60 2.68
CA ASP A 36 -16.41 3.57 3.25
C ASP A 36 -15.55 4.71 2.71
N LEU A 37 -15.63 5.00 1.41
CA LEU A 37 -14.93 6.13 0.80
C LEU A 37 -15.45 7.47 1.34
N GLN A 38 -16.76 7.60 1.55
CA GLN A 38 -17.34 8.78 2.21
C GLN A 38 -16.90 8.90 3.67
N LEU A 39 -16.82 7.79 4.41
CA LEU A 39 -16.32 7.79 5.78
C LEU A 39 -14.84 8.19 5.81
N PHE A 40 -14.03 7.67 4.91
CA PHE A 40 -12.63 8.04 4.76
C PHE A 40 -12.44 9.55 4.50
N GLU A 41 -13.24 10.14 3.61
CA GLU A 41 -13.24 11.59 3.36
C GLU A 41 -13.58 12.40 4.62
N ARG A 42 -14.58 11.96 5.39
CA ARG A 42 -14.94 12.60 6.68
C ARG A 42 -13.80 12.50 7.70
N ILE A 43 -13.16 11.34 7.81
CA ILE A 43 -12.02 11.13 8.72
C ILE A 43 -10.86 12.06 8.37
N LEU A 44 -10.49 12.16 7.09
CA LEU A 44 -9.41 13.05 6.65
C LEU A 44 -9.75 14.53 6.87
N THR A 45 -11.02 14.90 6.66
CA THR A 45 -11.50 16.27 6.94
C THR A 45 -11.35 16.60 8.43
N GLU A 46 -11.79 15.70 9.31
CA GLU A 46 -11.67 15.87 10.76
C GLU A 46 -10.20 15.91 11.20
N ALA A 47 -9.35 15.01 10.67
CA ALA A 47 -7.93 14.99 10.96
C ALA A 47 -7.25 16.32 10.58
N GLN A 48 -7.61 16.90 9.42
CA GLN A 48 -7.11 18.19 8.98
C GLN A 48 -7.60 19.34 9.90
N ALA A 49 -8.89 19.35 10.25
CA ALA A 49 -9.46 20.35 11.15
C ALA A 49 -8.80 20.30 12.54
N THR A 50 -8.67 19.09 13.10
CA THR A 50 -7.99 18.85 14.37
C THR A 50 -6.52 19.29 14.32
N ALA A 51 -5.76 18.93 13.28
CA ALA A 51 -4.36 19.34 13.14
C ALA A 51 -4.22 20.87 13.12
N LYS A 52 -5.11 21.56 12.41
CA LYS A 52 -5.11 23.02 12.29
C LYS A 52 -5.32 23.74 13.63
N THR A 53 -5.97 23.11 14.62
CA THR A 53 -6.17 23.73 15.94
C THR A 53 -4.86 24.04 16.68
N TRP A 54 -3.78 23.35 16.34
CA TRP A 54 -2.43 23.55 16.88
C TRP A 54 -1.43 23.97 15.80
N ASP A 55 -1.91 24.58 14.72
CA ASP A 55 -1.13 25.00 13.54
C ASP A 55 -0.39 23.83 12.84
N GLY A 56 -0.84 22.60 13.09
CA GLY A 56 -0.35 21.39 12.46
C GLY A 56 -0.84 21.25 11.01
N ARG A 57 -0.09 20.47 10.23
CA ARG A 57 -0.43 20.12 8.84
C ARG A 57 -0.59 18.61 8.70
N VAL A 58 -1.58 18.18 7.93
CA VAL A 58 -1.76 16.77 7.56
C VAL A 58 -1.14 16.52 6.19
N VAL A 59 -0.24 15.55 6.14
CA VAL A 59 0.39 15.04 4.93
C VAL A 59 -0.11 13.63 4.70
N PHE A 60 -0.53 13.31 3.47
CA PHE A 60 -1.05 12.00 3.11
C PHE A 60 -0.02 11.24 2.28
N VAL A 61 0.53 10.15 2.82
CA VAL A 61 1.49 9.28 2.13
C VAL A 61 0.79 7.99 1.73
N TYR A 62 0.65 7.75 0.43
CA TYR A 62 0.06 6.52 -0.11
C TYR A 62 1.17 5.52 -0.45
N LEU A 63 1.13 4.34 0.18
CA LEU A 63 2.14 3.30 0.05
C LEU A 63 1.66 2.19 -0.92
N PRO A 64 2.41 1.88 -1.99
CA PRO A 64 2.04 0.80 -2.90
C PRO A 64 2.30 -0.57 -2.26
N THR A 65 1.34 -1.48 -2.42
CA THR A 65 1.46 -2.85 -1.92
C THR A 65 2.24 -3.76 -2.88
N TRP A 66 2.67 -4.93 -2.40
CA TRP A 66 3.48 -5.88 -3.19
C TRP A 66 2.74 -6.37 -4.44
N GLU A 67 1.45 -6.67 -4.31
CA GLU A 67 0.63 -7.21 -5.38
C GLU A 67 0.53 -6.23 -6.56
N ARG A 68 0.65 -4.91 -6.33
CA ARG A 68 0.72 -3.91 -7.40
C ARG A 68 1.84 -4.19 -8.42
N TYR A 69 2.95 -4.79 -7.97
CA TYR A 69 4.10 -5.08 -8.83
C TYR A 69 4.20 -6.56 -9.22
N ARG A 70 3.59 -7.48 -8.46
CA ARG A 70 3.64 -8.91 -8.77
C ARG A 70 2.39 -9.45 -9.46
N LEU A 71 1.21 -9.03 -9.01
CA LEU A 71 -0.12 -9.53 -9.38
C LEU A 71 -1.07 -8.33 -9.52
N PRO A 72 -0.83 -7.44 -10.51
CA PRO A 72 -1.53 -6.15 -10.62
C PRO A 72 -3.05 -6.29 -10.72
N GLU A 73 -3.56 -7.41 -11.22
CA GLU A 73 -4.98 -7.75 -11.28
C GLU A 73 -5.64 -7.95 -9.90
N LEU A 74 -4.83 -8.21 -8.87
CA LEU A 74 -5.26 -8.35 -7.47
C LEU A 74 -4.95 -7.09 -6.64
N ALA A 75 -4.29 -6.10 -7.22
CA ALA A 75 -3.99 -4.86 -6.51
C ALA A 75 -5.26 -4.06 -6.22
N SER A 76 -5.25 -3.31 -5.11
CA SER A 76 -6.36 -2.44 -4.74
C SER A 76 -6.76 -1.52 -5.90
N LYS A 77 -8.05 -1.58 -6.23
CA LYS A 77 -8.71 -0.79 -7.27
C LYS A 77 -9.02 0.64 -6.84
N ASP A 78 -8.91 0.94 -5.53
CA ASP A 78 -9.33 2.23 -4.98
C ASP A 78 -8.23 3.27 -4.87
N ARG A 79 -7.00 2.97 -5.34
CA ARG A 79 -5.88 3.93 -5.30
C ARG A 79 -6.31 5.31 -5.80
N ASP A 80 -6.94 5.38 -6.96
CA ASP A 80 -7.28 6.65 -7.58
C ASP A 80 -8.43 7.36 -6.85
N ASN A 81 -9.36 6.60 -6.27
CA ASN A 81 -10.42 7.14 -5.40
C ASN A 81 -9.83 7.75 -4.12
N VAL A 82 -8.96 7.01 -3.43
CA VAL A 82 -8.28 7.42 -2.19
C VAL A 82 -7.43 8.67 -2.42
N LEU A 83 -6.58 8.66 -3.45
CA LEU A 83 -5.76 9.81 -3.82
C LEU A 83 -6.62 10.99 -4.27
N GLY A 84 -7.71 10.72 -5.00
CA GLY A 84 -8.67 11.72 -5.43
C GLY A 84 -9.31 12.45 -4.25
N ILE A 85 -9.77 11.72 -3.23
CA ILE A 85 -10.29 12.28 -1.98
C ILE A 85 -9.23 13.17 -1.31
N ALA A 86 -8.03 12.65 -1.07
CA ALA A 86 -6.97 13.41 -0.40
C ALA A 86 -6.60 14.71 -1.16
N ARG A 87 -6.55 14.65 -2.50
CA ARG A 87 -6.31 15.84 -3.35
C ARG A 87 -7.47 16.83 -3.36
N ARG A 88 -8.73 16.37 -3.33
CA ARG A 88 -9.91 17.27 -3.23
C ARG A 88 -9.90 18.04 -1.92
N LEU A 89 -9.52 17.38 -0.83
CA LEU A 89 -9.33 17.99 0.50
C LEU A 89 -8.07 18.88 0.60
N LYS A 90 -7.35 19.07 -0.52
CA LYS A 90 -6.14 19.90 -0.62
C LYS A 90 -5.03 19.48 0.36
N LEU A 91 -4.97 18.19 0.70
CA LEU A 91 -3.85 17.64 1.45
C LEU A 91 -2.59 17.64 0.58
N HIS A 92 -1.43 17.71 1.22
CA HIS A 92 -0.18 17.39 0.54
C HIS A 92 -0.11 15.87 0.36
N VAL A 93 -0.22 15.40 -0.88
CA VAL A 93 -0.28 13.98 -1.23
C VAL A 93 1.04 13.51 -1.80
N MET A 94 1.63 12.50 -1.18
CA MET A 94 2.83 11.80 -1.65
C MET A 94 2.42 10.39 -2.08
N ASP A 95 2.49 10.12 -3.38
CA ASP A 95 2.14 8.82 -3.92
C ASP A 95 3.40 8.02 -4.23
N MET A 96 3.72 7.06 -3.37
CA MET A 96 4.95 6.29 -3.48
C MET A 96 4.95 5.33 -4.68
N HIS A 97 3.80 5.10 -5.33
CA HIS A 97 3.78 4.35 -6.60
C HIS A 97 4.61 5.05 -7.67
N GLU A 98 4.54 6.38 -7.76
CA GLU A 98 5.28 7.18 -8.75
C GLU A 98 6.80 7.05 -8.57
N VAL A 99 7.26 6.78 -7.35
CA VAL A 99 8.68 6.53 -7.10
C VAL A 99 9.05 5.08 -7.37
N PHE A 100 8.26 4.14 -6.87
CA PHE A 100 8.52 2.71 -7.03
C PHE A 100 8.51 2.29 -8.51
N VAL A 101 7.61 2.83 -9.33
CA VAL A 101 7.53 2.47 -10.76
C VAL A 101 8.77 2.91 -11.56
N THR A 102 9.48 3.92 -11.07
CA THR A 102 10.77 4.36 -11.65
C THR A 102 11.96 3.53 -11.16
N HIS A 103 11.79 2.72 -10.12
CA HIS A 103 12.83 1.82 -9.65
C HIS A 103 13.04 0.70 -10.69
N PRO A 104 14.29 0.37 -11.09
CA PRO A 104 14.55 -0.65 -12.11
C PRO A 104 13.99 -2.04 -11.78
N ASP A 105 13.83 -2.32 -10.49
CA ASP A 105 13.25 -3.56 -9.97
C ASP A 105 12.40 -3.29 -8.73
N PRO A 106 11.10 -2.92 -8.86
CA PRO A 106 10.29 -2.54 -7.71
C PRO A 106 10.09 -3.70 -6.72
N LEU A 107 10.14 -4.96 -7.20
CA LEU A 107 10.01 -6.15 -6.37
C LEU A 107 11.25 -6.40 -5.50
N SER A 108 12.42 -5.85 -5.83
CA SER A 108 13.60 -5.94 -4.98
C SER A 108 13.47 -5.14 -3.69
N LEU A 109 12.46 -4.27 -3.57
CA LEU A 109 12.15 -3.50 -2.36
C LEU A 109 11.36 -4.32 -1.33
N PHE A 110 11.08 -5.60 -1.62
CA PHE A 110 10.42 -6.54 -0.73
C PHE A 110 11.35 -7.72 -0.40
N PRO A 111 11.34 -8.27 0.83
CA PRO A 111 12.21 -9.38 1.20
C PRO A 111 12.01 -10.58 0.28
N PHE A 112 13.09 -11.04 -0.36
CA PHE A 112 13.07 -12.15 -1.32
C PHE A 112 12.04 -11.99 -2.45
N ARG A 113 11.61 -10.75 -2.75
CA ARG A 113 10.55 -10.44 -3.73
C ARG A 113 9.20 -11.06 -3.38
N ARG A 114 8.96 -11.37 -2.10
CA ARG A 114 7.74 -12.04 -1.60
C ARG A 114 6.74 -11.04 -1.03
N TYR A 115 5.49 -11.49 -0.98
CA TYR A 115 4.38 -10.78 -0.34
C TYR A 115 4.70 -10.44 1.11
N ALA A 116 4.38 -9.19 1.49
CA ALA A 116 4.32 -8.58 2.82
C ALA A 116 4.90 -7.15 2.74
N HIS A 117 5.55 -6.70 3.82
CA HIS A 117 6.15 -5.38 3.96
C HIS A 117 7.42 -5.21 3.12
N TYR A 118 7.88 -3.97 3.02
CA TYR A 118 9.14 -3.62 2.38
C TYR A 118 10.34 -4.17 3.17
N ASN A 119 11.46 -4.34 2.49
CA ASN A 119 12.75 -4.57 3.15
C ASN A 119 13.40 -3.23 3.56
N GLU A 120 14.62 -3.29 4.09
CA GLU A 120 15.40 -2.12 4.49
C GLU A 120 15.54 -1.09 3.34
N ALA A 121 15.86 -1.54 2.13
CA ALA A 121 16.01 -0.66 0.98
C ALA A 121 14.68 0.01 0.58
N GLY A 122 13.57 -0.72 0.62
CA GLY A 122 12.24 -0.17 0.36
C GLY A 122 11.81 0.85 1.43
N HIS A 123 12.01 0.56 2.71
CA HIS A 123 11.76 1.52 3.78
C HIS A 123 12.66 2.75 3.69
N LYS A 124 13.94 2.58 3.36
CA LYS A 124 14.89 3.68 3.14
C LYS A 124 14.41 4.58 2.00
N LEU A 125 14.05 4.01 0.85
CA LEU A 125 13.55 4.76 -0.31
C LEU A 125 12.29 5.57 0.03
N VAL A 126 11.33 4.97 0.76
CA VAL A 126 10.13 5.68 1.24
C VAL A 126 10.51 6.82 2.18
N GLY A 127 11.36 6.55 3.18
CA GLY A 127 11.77 7.56 4.15
C GLY A 127 12.50 8.74 3.52
N GLU A 128 13.43 8.48 2.61
CA GLU A 128 14.18 9.51 1.89
C GLU A 128 13.27 10.36 1.01
N GLU A 129 12.32 9.75 0.29
CA GLU A 129 11.37 10.50 -0.51
C GLU A 129 10.44 11.37 0.35
N VAL A 130 9.92 10.82 1.44
CA VAL A 130 9.05 11.57 2.36
C VAL A 130 9.80 12.76 2.93
N LEU A 131 11.02 12.57 3.44
CA LEU A 131 11.85 13.66 3.97
C LEU A 131 12.14 14.73 2.90
N ARG A 132 12.45 14.31 1.67
CA ARG A 132 12.72 15.21 0.55
C ARG A 132 11.49 16.07 0.19
N GLN A 133 10.29 15.50 0.22
CA GLN A 133 9.07 16.22 -0.08
C GLN A 133 8.63 17.12 1.08
N LEU A 134 8.80 16.68 2.34
CA LEU A 134 8.57 17.52 3.52
C LEU A 134 9.48 18.76 3.54
N GLY A 135 10.72 18.66 3.06
CA GLY A 135 11.64 19.79 2.94
C GLY A 135 11.21 20.89 1.95
N LYS A 136 10.11 20.70 1.22
CA LYS A 136 9.53 21.68 0.29
C LYS A 136 8.25 22.34 0.81
N LEU A 137 7.78 21.94 1.99
CA LEU A 137 6.59 22.46 2.67
C LEU A 137 6.95 23.64 3.58
#